data_AF-A0A5C3F7W1-F1
#
_entry.id   AF-A0A5C3F7W1-F1
#
_cell.length_a   1.000
_cell.length_b   1.000
_cell.length_c   1.000
_cell.angle_alpha   90.00
_cell.angle_beta   90.00
_cell.angle_gamma   90.00
#
_symmetry.space_group_name_H-M   'P 1'
#
loop_
_entity.id
_entity.type
_entity.pdbx_description
1 polymer ?
#
loop_
_entity_poly.entity_id
_entity_poly.type
_entity_poly.pdbx_seq_one_letter_code
_entity_poly.pdbx_strand_id
1 'polypeptide(L)'
;MSQHLYGTQAMHALVRQKVVSHLRANPSLILHFAAAGDSHLSAEEYLQEMAKNKTWGDEITLAAMAEAYRCSIFVLSCITPVSSTQRRYITSIYPDGAQGPHYGFYYVQNSRHYMPLYF
;
A
#
# COMPACT_ATOMS: atom_id res chain seq x y z
N MET A 1 -4.95 -1.38 -7.20
CA MET A 1 -5.39 0.00 -7.46
C MET A 1 -5.74 0.24 -8.92
N SER A 2 -4.86 -0.12 -9.87
CA SER A 2 -5.17 0.03 -11.30
C SER A 2 -6.52 -0.59 -11.69
N GLN A 3 -6.84 -1.78 -11.18
CA GLN A 3 -8.16 -2.40 -11.34
C GLN A 3 -9.32 -1.52 -10.87
N HIS A 4 -9.17 -0.95 -9.67
CA HIS A 4 -10.22 -0.19 -9.00
C HIS A 4 -10.48 1.15 -9.69
N LEU A 5 -9.42 1.80 -10.16
CA LEU A 5 -9.51 3.11 -10.81
C LEU A 5 -9.90 3.03 -12.28
N TYR A 6 -9.43 2.00 -12.99
CA TYR A 6 -9.48 1.96 -14.46
C TYR A 6 -10.07 0.67 -15.03
N GLY A 7 -10.49 -0.29 -14.19
CA GLY A 7 -11.00 -1.59 -14.63
C GLY A 7 -9.95 -2.51 -15.26
N THR A 8 -8.66 -2.14 -15.21
CA THR A 8 -7.57 -2.91 -15.85
C THR A 8 -6.27 -2.84 -15.05
N GLN A 9 -5.43 -3.88 -15.13
CA GLN A 9 -4.06 -3.83 -14.60
C GLN A 9 -3.09 -3.06 -15.49
N ALA A 10 -3.43 -2.78 -16.76
CA ALA A 10 -2.51 -2.15 -17.72
C ALA A 10 -2.03 -0.75 -17.28
N MET A 11 -2.77 -0.07 -16.42
CA MET A 11 -2.43 1.28 -15.92
C MET A 11 -1.55 1.26 -14.66
N HIS A 12 -0.98 0.11 -14.27
CA HIS A 12 -0.16 0.00 -13.07
C HIS A 12 1.07 0.93 -13.07
N ALA A 13 1.67 1.18 -14.25
CA ALA A 13 2.80 2.10 -14.39
C ALA A 13 2.39 3.54 -14.10
N LEU A 14 1.22 3.97 -14.59
CA LEU A 14 0.66 5.29 -14.32
C LEU A 14 0.39 5.49 -12.82
N VAL A 15 -0.22 4.49 -12.18
CA VAL A 15 -0.46 4.51 -10.73
C VAL A 15 0.85 4.64 -9.96
N ARG A 16 1.85 3.81 -10.29
CA ARG A 16 3.17 3.87 -9.64
C ARG A 16 3.82 5.24 -9.80
N GLN A 17 3.84 5.79 -11.01
CA GLN A 17 4.45 7.09 -11.27
C GLN A 17 3.80 8.18 -10.40
N LYS A 18 2.47 8.19 -10.29
CA LYS A 18 1.75 9.14 -9.46
C LYS A 18 2.07 8.97 -7.96
N VAL A 19 2.09 7.74 -7.47
CA VAL A 19 2.44 7.43 -6.06
C VAL A 19 3.87 7.87 -5.74
N VAL A 20 4.85 7.52 -6.59
CA VAL A 20 6.26 7.91 -6.38
C VAL A 20 6.44 9.43 -6.45
N SER A 21 5.72 10.10 -7.37
CA SER A 21 5.75 11.57 -7.44
C SER A 21 5.18 12.22 -6.19
N HIS A 22 4.10 11.66 -5.64
CA HIS A 22 3.52 12.12 -4.37
C HIS A 22 4.47 11.92 -3.19
N LEU A 23 5.14 10.77 -3.11
CA LEU A 23 6.14 10.48 -2.08
C LEU A 23 7.35 11.44 -2.15
N ARG A 24 7.81 11.78 -3.36
CA ARG A 24 8.86 12.80 -3.55
C ARG A 24 8.45 14.18 -3.06
N ALA A 25 7.20 14.57 -3.28
CA ALA A 25 6.67 15.85 -2.82
C ALA A 25 6.37 15.87 -1.31
N ASN A 26 6.17 14.70 -0.68
CA ASN A 26 5.76 14.55 0.71
C ASN A 26 6.69 13.57 1.45
N PRO A 27 7.99 13.89 1.62
CA PRO A 27 8.97 12.99 2.23
C PRO A 27 8.65 12.63 3.69
N SER A 28 7.81 13.41 4.38
CA SER A 28 7.33 13.12 5.74
C SER A 28 6.63 11.77 5.84
N LEU A 29 5.99 11.29 4.77
CA LEU A 29 5.41 9.95 4.72
C LEU A 29 6.49 8.90 4.93
N ILE A 30 7.57 8.94 4.16
CA ILE A 30 8.68 7.97 4.28
C ILE A 30 9.37 8.09 5.63
N LEU A 31 9.59 9.32 6.11
CA LEU A 31 10.30 9.58 7.36
C LEU A 31 9.53 9.09 8.59
N HIS A 32 8.20 9.18 8.63
CA HIS A 32 7.41 8.63 9.73
C HIS A 32 7.60 7.11 9.86
N PHE A 33 7.62 6.38 8.75
CA PHE A 33 7.88 4.94 8.76
C PHE A 33 9.35 4.61 9.08
N ALA A 34 10.30 5.38 8.55
CA ALA A 34 11.71 5.20 8.90
C ALA A 34 11.98 5.46 10.41
N ALA A 35 11.32 6.46 11.00
CA ALA A 35 11.41 6.76 12.43
C ALA A 35 10.79 5.67 13.32
N ALA A 36 9.84 4.89 12.80
CA ALA A 36 9.30 3.71 13.48
C ALA A 36 10.28 2.51 13.51
N GLY A 37 11.42 2.61 12.81
CA GLY A 37 12.44 1.56 12.77
C GLY A 37 12.23 0.50 11.68
N ASP A 38 11.27 0.70 10.79
CA ASP A 38 10.81 -0.32 9.84
C ASP A 38 11.57 -0.32 8.49
N SER A 39 12.56 0.56 8.29
CA SER A 39 13.31 0.65 7.03
C SER A 39 14.83 0.59 7.22
N HIS A 40 15.48 -0.28 6.44
CA HIS A 40 16.94 -0.32 6.29
C HIS A 40 17.47 0.59 5.16
N LEU A 41 16.58 1.24 4.41
CA LEU A 41 16.91 2.11 3.27
C LEU A 41 16.75 3.59 3.63
N SER A 42 17.60 4.43 3.04
CA SER A 42 17.37 5.88 3.00
C SER A 42 16.12 6.21 2.18
N ALA A 43 15.55 7.40 2.39
CA ALA A 43 14.35 7.82 1.64
C ALA A 43 14.57 7.86 0.12
N GLU A 44 15.78 8.23 -0.33
CA GLU A 44 16.13 8.25 -1.75
C GLU A 44 16.23 6.84 -2.33
N GLU A 45 16.90 5.90 -1.64
CA GLU A 45 16.98 4.50 -2.06
C GLU A 45 15.59 3.86 -2.12
N TYR A 46 14.74 4.14 -1.13
CA TYR A 46 13.35 3.70 -1.11
C TYR A 46 12.58 4.19 -2.35
N LEU A 47 12.68 5.49 -2.67
CA LEU A 47 12.04 6.07 -3.85
C LEU A 47 12.55 5.48 -5.16
N GLN A 48 13.84 5.18 -5.25
CA GLN A 48 14.43 4.53 -6.42
C GLN A 48 13.91 3.10 -6.59
N GLU A 49 13.81 2.32 -5.51
CA GLU A 49 13.21 0.99 -5.55
C GLU A 49 11.73 1.06 -5.96
N MET A 50 10.95 1.97 -5.35
CA MET A 50 9.53 2.11 -5.66
C MET A 50 9.26 2.60 -7.08
N ALA A 51 10.21 3.30 -7.71
CA ALA A 51 10.12 3.70 -9.11
C ALA A 51 10.29 2.52 -10.09
N LYS A 52 10.98 1.46 -9.71
CA LYS A 52 11.22 0.31 -10.58
C LYS A 52 9.94 -0.45 -10.86
N ASN A 53 9.80 -0.91 -12.11
CA ASN A 53 8.70 -1.79 -12.45
C ASN A 53 8.86 -3.14 -11.71
N LYS A 54 7.74 -3.77 -11.37
CA LYS A 54 7.67 -5.02 -10.61
C LYS A 54 8.12 -4.94 -9.14
N THR A 55 8.51 -3.76 -8.63
CA THR A 55 8.72 -3.58 -7.19
C THR A 55 7.39 -3.63 -6.47
N TRP A 56 7.33 -4.39 -5.39
CA TRP A 56 6.13 -4.56 -4.58
C TRP A 56 5.88 -3.29 -3.77
N GLY A 57 4.62 -2.87 -3.69
CA GLY A 57 4.22 -1.78 -2.80
C GLY A 57 4.05 -2.29 -1.38
N ASP A 58 4.19 -1.39 -0.42
CA ASP A 58 4.04 -1.58 1.02
C ASP A 58 3.00 -0.60 1.59
N GLU A 59 2.92 -0.53 2.92
CA GLU A 59 2.01 0.33 3.68
C GLU A 59 2.27 1.83 3.40
N ILE A 60 3.53 2.22 3.15
CA ILE A 60 3.90 3.58 2.77
C ILE A 60 3.30 3.92 1.40
N THR A 61 3.42 3.00 0.44
CA THR A 61 2.82 3.20 -0.89
C THR A 61 1.29 3.22 -0.84
N LEU A 62 0.65 2.50 0.09
CA LEU A 62 -0.81 2.55 0.28
C LEU A 62 -1.24 3.90 0.84
N ALA A 63 -0.56 4.42 1.87
CA ALA A 63 -0.81 5.74 2.42
C ALA A 63 -0.65 6.84 1.35
N ALA A 64 0.48 6.84 0.65
CA ALA A 64 0.73 7.80 -0.44
C ALA A 64 -0.27 7.67 -1.58
N MET A 65 -0.73 6.46 -1.88
CA MET A 65 -1.76 6.22 -2.90
C MET A 65 -3.11 6.78 -2.49
N ALA A 66 -3.52 6.58 -1.23
CA ALA A 66 -4.75 7.16 -0.68
C ALA A 66 -4.73 8.69 -0.79
N GLU A 67 -3.62 9.32 -0.40
CA GLU A 67 -3.45 10.78 -0.52
C GLU A 67 -3.43 11.28 -1.97
N ALA A 68 -2.61 10.66 -2.83
CA ALA A 68 -2.44 11.10 -4.22
C ALA A 68 -3.73 11.01 -5.04
N TYR A 69 -4.57 10.01 -4.75
CA TYR A 69 -5.86 9.80 -5.41
C TYR A 69 -7.05 10.37 -4.65
N ARG A 70 -6.83 10.95 -3.46
CA ARG A 70 -7.88 11.49 -2.57
C ARG A 70 -9.00 10.46 -2.33
N CYS A 71 -8.61 9.24 -2.02
CA CYS A 71 -9.52 8.12 -1.82
C CYS A 71 -9.24 7.42 -0.49
N SER A 72 -10.18 6.61 -0.03
CA SER A 72 -9.94 5.70 1.09
C SER A 72 -9.59 4.30 0.59
N ILE A 73 -8.61 3.67 1.22
CA ILE A 73 -8.17 2.30 0.94
C ILE A 73 -8.41 1.44 2.18
N PHE A 74 -9.04 0.29 2.00
CA PHE A 74 -9.23 -0.71 3.05
C PHE A 74 -8.37 -1.93 2.73
N VAL A 75 -7.62 -2.44 3.70
CA VAL A 75 -6.81 -3.65 3.57
C VAL A 75 -7.27 -4.69 4.58
N LEU A 76 -7.64 -5.86 4.09
CA LEU A 76 -7.84 -7.06 4.89
C LEU A 76 -6.60 -7.96 4.78
N SER A 77 -5.94 -8.19 5.91
CA SER A 77 -4.80 -9.09 6.04
C SER A 77 -5.18 -10.28 6.91
N CYS A 78 -4.68 -11.46 6.58
CA CYS A 78 -4.81 -12.65 7.44
C CYS A 78 -3.43 -13.04 7.94
N ILE A 79 -3.29 -13.24 9.25
CA ILE A 79 -2.08 -13.79 9.86
C ILE A 79 -2.41 -15.15 10.48
N THR A 80 -1.54 -16.14 10.26
CA THR A 80 -1.60 -17.41 11.00
C THR A 80 -0.40 -17.44 11.95
N PRO A 81 -0.59 -17.22 13.25
CA PRO A 81 0.51 -17.32 14.21
C PRO A 81 1.15 -18.70 14.17
N VAL A 82 2.49 -18.75 14.28
CA VAL A 82 3.25 -20.02 14.24
C VAL A 82 2.79 -21.02 15.31
N SER A 83 2.25 -20.52 16.42
CA SER A 83 1.75 -21.31 17.55
C SER A 83 0.28 -21.73 17.47
N SER A 84 -0.46 -21.36 16.41
CA SER A 84 -1.90 -21.63 16.33
C SER A 84 -2.37 -21.95 14.92
N THR A 85 -3.32 -22.88 14.81
CA THR A 85 -4.05 -23.13 13.54
C THR A 85 -5.12 -22.06 13.26
N GLN A 86 -5.38 -21.17 14.21
CA GLN A 86 -6.40 -20.14 14.09
C GLN A 86 -5.89 -18.96 13.25
N ARG A 87 -6.63 -18.64 12.19
CA ARG A 87 -6.41 -17.45 11.38
C ARG A 87 -6.92 -16.22 12.12
N ARG A 88 -6.09 -15.18 12.21
CA ARG A 88 -6.47 -13.86 12.71
C ARG A 88 -6.52 -12.88 11.54
N TYR A 89 -7.65 -12.20 11.39
CA TYR A 89 -7.82 -11.14 10.40
C TYR A 89 -7.48 -9.79 11.02
N ILE A 90 -6.81 -8.95 10.26
CA ILE A 90 -6.40 -7.58 10.60
C ILE A 90 -6.91 -6.68 9.49
N THR A 91 -7.47 -5.54 9.88
CA THR A 91 -7.95 -4.53 8.95
C THR A 91 -7.20 -3.22 9.13
N SER A 92 -6.76 -2.62 8.04
CA SER A 92 -6.13 -1.29 8.02
C SER A 92 -6.90 -0.38 7.06
N ILE A 93 -7.04 0.90 7.40
CA ILE A 93 -7.70 1.91 6.56
C ILE A 93 -6.73 3.06 6.32
N TYR A 94 -6.60 3.49 5.07
CA TYR A 94 -5.74 4.61 4.68
C TYR A 94 -6.58 5.72 4.04
N PRO A 95 -6.47 6.98 4.50
CA PRO A 95 -5.85 7.37 5.78
C PRO A 95 -6.65 6.84 6.98
N ASP A 96 -6.02 6.76 8.15
CA ASP A 96 -6.66 6.25 9.37
C ASP A 96 -7.97 6.99 9.68
N GLY A 97 -9.02 6.22 9.97
CA GLY A 97 -10.35 6.76 10.29
C GLY A 97 -11.12 7.32 9.09
N ALA A 98 -10.61 7.19 7.86
CA ALA A 98 -11.35 7.60 6.67
C ALA A 98 -12.71 6.90 6.59
N GLN A 99 -13.74 7.67 6.22
CA GLN A 99 -15.05 7.12 5.91
C GLN A 99 -15.07 6.57 4.48
N GLY A 100 -15.95 5.59 4.24
CA GLY A 100 -16.14 5.01 2.91
C GLY A 100 -16.69 6.00 1.87
N PRO A 101 -16.77 5.60 0.59
CA PRO A 101 -16.45 4.27 0.08
C PRO A 101 -14.93 3.97 0.04
N HIS A 102 -14.58 2.69 0.21
CA HIS A 102 -13.19 2.23 0.25
C HIS A 102 -12.83 1.42 -1.01
N TYR A 103 -11.63 1.63 -1.53
CA TYR A 103 -11.00 0.66 -2.43
C TYR A 103 -10.42 -0.49 -1.61
N GLY A 104 -11.03 -1.66 -1.72
CA GLY A 104 -10.66 -2.83 -0.91
C GLY A 104 -9.45 -3.57 -1.45
N PHE A 105 -8.60 -4.06 -0.56
CA PHE A 105 -7.51 -4.98 -0.88
C PHE A 105 -7.49 -6.13 0.11
N TYR A 106 -7.06 -7.29 -0.38
CA TYR A 106 -6.70 -8.44 0.44
C TYR A 106 -5.20 -8.67 0.36
N TYR A 107 -4.51 -8.75 1.50
CA TYR A 107 -3.07 -9.03 1.55
C TYR A 107 -2.82 -10.54 1.68
N VAL A 108 -2.15 -11.08 0.68
CA VAL A 108 -1.74 -12.49 0.59
C VAL A 108 -0.31 -12.62 1.14
N GLN A 109 -0.18 -13.07 2.40
CA GLN A 109 1.11 -13.13 3.10
C GLN A 109 2.21 -13.89 2.34
N ASN A 110 1.88 -15.06 1.78
CA ASN A 110 2.88 -15.94 1.14
C ASN A 110 3.52 -15.31 -0.10
N SER A 111 2.75 -14.52 -0.85
CA SER A 111 3.24 -13.83 -2.04
C SER A 111 3.59 -12.37 -1.76
N ARG A 112 3.34 -11.86 -0.55
CA ARG A 112 3.41 -10.44 -0.18
C ARG A 112 2.56 -9.54 -1.10
N HIS A 113 1.41 -10.06 -1.57
CA HIS A 113 0.61 -9.42 -2.64
C HIS A 113 -0.69 -8.81 -2.18
N TYR A 114 -1.00 -7.62 -2.69
CA TYR A 114 -2.32 -7.01 -2.56
C TYR A 114 -3.19 -7.37 -3.75
N MET A 115 -4.28 -8.09 -3.49
CA MET A 115 -5.31 -8.39 -4.49
C MET A 115 -6.51 -7.46 -4.31
N PRO A 116 -7.21 -7.07 -5.39
CA PRO A 116 -8.46 -6.33 -5.27
C PRO A 116 -9.50 -7.09 -4.44
N LEU A 117 -10.14 -6.39 -3.51
CA LEU A 117 -11.31 -6.84 -2.77
C LEU A 117 -12.49 -5.94 -3.16
N TYR A 118 -13.63 -6.55 -3.48
CA TYR A 118 -14.85 -5.87 -3.89
C TYR A 118 -15.93 -6.08 -2.83
N PHE A 119 -16.78 -5.06 -2.63
CA PHE A 119 -17.88 -5.04 -1.67
C PHE A 119 -19.21 -4.90 -2.39
#